data_AF-A0A1H0EX03-F1
#
_entry.id   AF-A0A1H0EX03-F1
#
_cell.length_a   1.000
_cell.length_b   1.000
_cell.length_c   1.000
_cell.angle_alpha   90.00
_cell.angle_beta   90.00
_cell.angle_gamma   90.00
#
_symmetry.space_group_name_H-M   'P 1'
#
loop_
_entity.id
_entity.type
_entity.pdbx_description
1 polymer ?
#
loop_
_entity_poly.entity_id
_entity_poly.type
_entity_poly.pdbx_seq_one_letter_code
_entity_poly.pdbx_strand_id
1 'polypeptide(L)'
;MWAYFKWEFRQFFTNKKNIAVYVILLFLAIYFALKVAPSYDPIEKVDVAEMEARFATRDDFIKSVEGKSQLYPSVAYALAIFPQWNEYDKARIEAIGEKDYLKYAEATVGWYKYSDQIIFNGGLFFYNPLYYTFGNSYAHADGHFGYGYTGSRFAGYVEGDSKLSIELFEERTALQTLQRLLNSYLPIVLFISCIFFSVDIVLKDRRYPSLLKGFPIADWKKLLMKGVVAFIGSILSFVPLCVGFIIIGLQNDFGDFSLPVPIYSYIEETFSNMTMGTFMLKNALFISVWFLFFIAIVLFLSIIVKAEFVNLFVSLLVIAAEWIYFERVMGAYTDIQLYPTSYVQVGQVISGYRNFVYESPYLTYQSGLIIVGSCTLILMILTWIVSHFNRFKLIA
;
A
#
# COMPACT_ATOMS: atom_id res chain seq x y z
N MET A 1 21.74 30.87 -7.49
CA MET A 1 21.08 29.57 -7.25
C MET A 1 19.80 29.42 -8.06
N TRP A 2 18.86 30.37 -8.01
CA TRP A 2 17.60 30.29 -8.77
C TRP A 2 17.74 30.15 -10.29
N ALA A 3 18.67 30.87 -10.92
CA ALA A 3 18.93 30.72 -12.36
C ALA A 3 19.41 29.31 -12.73
N TYR A 4 20.28 28.72 -11.90
CA TYR A 4 20.75 27.35 -12.08
C TYR A 4 19.62 26.33 -11.89
N PHE A 5 18.79 26.52 -10.86
CA PHE A 5 17.58 25.70 -10.65
C PHE A 5 16.66 25.72 -11.88
N LYS A 6 16.32 26.91 -12.39
CA LYS A 6 15.46 27.04 -13.59
C LYS A 6 16.06 26.35 -14.81
N TRP A 7 17.37 26.44 -14.99
CA TRP A 7 18.08 25.78 -16.08
C TRP A 7 18.02 24.26 -15.94
N GLU A 8 18.39 23.70 -14.78
CA GLU A 8 18.31 22.26 -14.49
C GLU A 8 16.87 21.74 -14.61
N PHE A 9 15.89 22.47 -14.09
CA PHE A 9 14.48 22.12 -14.17
C PHE A 9 14.00 22.05 -15.64
N ARG A 10 14.37 23.02 -16.46
CA ARG A 10 14.06 22.99 -17.90
C ARG A 10 14.74 21.81 -18.59
N GLN A 11 16.00 21.54 -18.27
CA GLN A 11 16.70 20.38 -18.81
C GLN A 11 16.07 19.06 -18.39
N PHE A 12 15.60 18.96 -17.14
CA PHE A 12 14.93 17.78 -16.62
C PHE A 12 13.68 17.43 -17.43
N PHE A 13 12.82 18.42 -17.72
CA PHE A 13 11.57 18.21 -18.47
C PHE A 13 11.73 18.13 -19.98
N THR A 14 12.85 18.61 -20.54
CA THR A 14 13.17 18.46 -21.97
C THR A 14 13.96 17.19 -22.26
N ASN A 15 14.39 16.46 -21.22
CA ASN A 15 15.11 15.23 -21.39
C ASN A 15 14.21 14.10 -21.90
N LYS A 16 14.55 13.53 -23.07
CA LYS A 16 13.80 12.45 -23.71
C LYS A 16 13.57 11.24 -22.80
N LYS A 17 14.54 10.88 -21.94
CA LYS A 17 14.41 9.77 -21.00
C LYS A 17 13.36 10.08 -19.92
N ASN A 18 13.41 11.27 -19.32
CA ASN A 18 12.45 11.66 -18.29
C ASN A 18 11.03 11.76 -18.88
N ILE A 19 10.90 12.34 -20.09
CA ILE A 19 9.64 12.34 -20.84
C ILE A 19 9.15 10.91 -21.06
N ALA A 20 10.03 9.98 -21.49
CA ALA A 20 9.65 8.58 -21.70
C ALA A 20 9.10 7.93 -20.42
N VAL A 21 9.72 8.17 -19.25
CA VAL A 21 9.21 7.66 -17.97
C VAL A 21 7.80 8.18 -17.68
N TYR A 22 7.54 9.49 -17.85
CA TYR A 22 6.18 10.05 -17.68
C TYR A 22 5.16 9.46 -18.67
N VAL A 23 5.55 9.26 -19.93
CA VAL A 23 4.69 8.65 -20.95
C VAL A 23 4.38 7.19 -20.61
N ILE A 24 5.37 6.44 -20.13
CA ILE A 24 5.18 5.05 -19.66
C ILE A 24 4.21 5.03 -18.47
N LEU A 25 4.39 5.92 -17.49
CA LEU A 25 3.47 6.02 -16.35
C LEU A 25 2.04 6.35 -16.78
N LEU A 26 1.88 7.26 -17.75
CA LEU A 26 0.57 7.59 -18.31
C LEU A 26 -0.07 6.38 -18.99
N PHE A 27 0.69 5.66 -19.82
CA PHE A 27 0.21 4.45 -20.49
C PHE A 27 -0.19 3.36 -19.49
N LEU A 28 0.64 3.13 -18.47
CA LEU A 28 0.34 2.18 -17.39
C LEU A 28 -0.90 2.59 -16.59
N ALA A 29 -1.07 3.88 -16.30
CA ALA A 29 -2.25 4.39 -15.59
C ALA A 29 -3.54 4.17 -16.39
N ILE A 30 -3.51 4.47 -17.70
CA ILE A 30 -4.66 4.26 -18.59
C ILE A 30 -4.95 2.76 -18.73
N TYR A 31 -3.93 1.94 -18.97
CA TYR A 31 -4.09 0.48 -19.09
C TYR A 31 -4.68 -0.12 -17.81
N PHE A 32 -4.13 0.28 -16.65
CA PHE A 32 -4.64 -0.17 -15.36
C PHE A 32 -6.11 0.23 -15.19
N ALA A 33 -6.46 1.49 -15.42
CA ALA A 33 -7.83 1.99 -15.26
C ALA A 33 -8.84 1.33 -16.22
N LEU A 34 -8.44 0.99 -17.44
CA LEU A 34 -9.35 0.42 -18.45
C LEU A 34 -9.43 -1.11 -18.43
N LYS A 35 -8.39 -1.81 -17.97
CA LYS A 35 -8.31 -3.28 -18.05
C LYS A 35 -8.21 -3.97 -16.71
N VAL A 36 -7.46 -3.42 -15.77
CA VAL A 36 -7.13 -4.12 -14.51
C VAL A 36 -8.07 -3.71 -13.38
N ALA A 37 -8.37 -2.42 -13.24
CA ALA A 37 -9.29 -1.92 -12.22
C ALA A 37 -10.72 -2.48 -12.39
N PRO A 38 -11.28 -2.60 -13.61
CA PRO A 38 -12.63 -3.15 -13.78
C PRO A 38 -12.70 -4.66 -13.52
N SER A 39 -11.60 -5.39 -13.71
CA SER A 39 -11.55 -6.83 -13.47
C SER A 39 -11.24 -7.20 -12.02
N TYR A 40 -11.19 -6.22 -11.11
CA TYR A 40 -10.95 -6.49 -9.70
C TYR A 40 -12.11 -7.30 -9.10
N ASP A 41 -11.80 -8.40 -8.42
CA ASP A 41 -12.75 -9.24 -7.69
C ASP A 41 -12.28 -9.35 -6.23
N PRO A 42 -12.90 -8.64 -5.28
CA PRO A 42 -12.51 -8.70 -3.88
C PRO A 42 -12.87 -10.08 -3.30
N ILE A 43 -12.04 -10.57 -2.36
CA ILE A 43 -12.33 -11.82 -1.64
C ILE A 43 -13.66 -11.71 -0.89
N GLU A 44 -13.81 -10.63 -0.13
CA GLU A 44 -15.02 -10.29 0.63
C GLU A 44 -15.98 -9.43 -0.19
N LYS A 45 -16.54 -10.01 -1.26
CA LYS A 45 -17.52 -9.33 -2.13
C LYS A 45 -18.95 -9.43 -1.62
N VAL A 46 -19.82 -8.59 -2.18
CA VAL A 46 -21.26 -8.62 -1.89
C VAL A 46 -21.92 -9.64 -2.82
N ASP A 47 -22.00 -10.91 -2.40
CA ASP A 47 -22.62 -11.99 -3.17
C ASP A 47 -23.95 -12.45 -2.55
N VAL A 48 -25.06 -11.93 -3.08
CA VAL A 48 -26.41 -12.25 -2.58
C VAL A 48 -26.74 -13.73 -2.77
N ALA A 49 -26.35 -14.31 -3.90
CA ALA A 49 -26.61 -15.72 -4.18
C ALA A 49 -25.86 -16.63 -3.21
N GLU A 50 -24.61 -16.30 -2.87
CA GLU A 50 -23.86 -17.01 -1.84
C GLU A 50 -24.53 -16.86 -0.45
N MET A 51 -24.94 -15.65 -0.08
CA MET A 51 -25.64 -15.40 1.19
C MET A 51 -26.93 -16.23 1.30
N GLU A 52 -27.75 -16.25 0.26
CA GLU A 52 -28.98 -17.03 0.20
C GLU A 52 -28.71 -18.54 0.28
N ALA A 53 -27.71 -19.04 -0.45
CA ALA A 53 -27.34 -20.46 -0.42
C ALA A 53 -26.86 -20.90 0.98
N ARG A 54 -26.03 -20.08 1.64
CA ARG A 54 -25.56 -20.35 3.01
C ARG A 54 -26.70 -20.33 4.02
N PHE A 55 -27.60 -19.35 3.91
CA PHE A 55 -28.79 -19.25 4.75
C PHE A 55 -29.67 -20.50 4.62
N ALA A 56 -30.04 -20.86 3.38
CA ALA A 56 -30.90 -22.01 3.11
C ALA A 56 -30.28 -23.32 3.60
N THR A 57 -28.98 -23.53 3.36
CA THR A 57 -28.27 -24.74 3.80
C THR A 57 -28.30 -24.91 5.31
N ARG A 58 -28.08 -23.82 6.06
CA ARG A 58 -28.10 -23.84 7.53
C ARG A 58 -29.52 -23.98 8.07
N ASP A 59 -30.50 -23.35 7.43
CA ASP A 59 -31.92 -23.42 7.83
C ASP A 59 -32.48 -24.85 7.65
N ASP A 60 -32.19 -25.47 6.50
CA ASP A 60 -32.52 -26.87 6.23
C ASP A 60 -31.84 -27.82 7.23
N PHE A 61 -30.58 -27.55 7.56
CA PHE A 61 -29.87 -28.32 8.60
C PHE A 61 -30.57 -28.21 9.95
N ILE A 62 -30.89 -27.00 10.42
CA ILE A 62 -31.58 -26.77 11.71
C ILE A 62 -32.90 -27.53 11.76
N LYS A 63 -33.73 -27.40 10.71
CA LYS A 63 -35.01 -28.11 10.60
C LYS A 63 -34.86 -29.63 10.59
N SER A 64 -33.80 -30.15 9.97
CA SER A 64 -33.57 -31.61 9.86
C SER A 64 -33.22 -32.30 11.19
N VAL A 65 -32.80 -31.53 12.20
CA VAL A 65 -32.36 -32.04 13.52
C VAL A 65 -33.23 -31.55 14.67
N GLU A 66 -34.20 -30.68 14.40
CA GLU A 66 -35.17 -30.19 15.38
C GLU A 66 -35.94 -31.34 16.04
N GLY A 67 -36.11 -31.27 17.37
CA GLY A 67 -36.85 -32.28 18.13
C GLY A 67 -36.11 -33.61 18.42
N LYS A 68 -34.85 -33.76 17.99
CA LYS A 68 -34.03 -34.95 18.31
C LYS A 68 -33.39 -34.83 19.70
N SER A 69 -33.54 -35.85 20.54
CA SER A 69 -33.09 -35.85 21.94
C SER A 69 -31.64 -36.31 22.15
N GLN A 70 -31.04 -37.01 21.18
CA GLN A 70 -29.63 -37.42 21.21
C GLN A 70 -28.92 -36.88 19.98
N LEU A 71 -28.09 -35.87 20.20
CA LEU A 71 -27.31 -35.21 19.14
C LEU A 71 -25.82 -35.52 19.34
N TYR A 72 -25.14 -35.83 18.24
CA TYR A 72 -23.69 -35.90 18.24
C TYR A 72 -23.10 -34.50 18.56
N PRO A 73 -21.97 -34.38 19.28
CA PRO A 73 -21.47 -33.09 19.75
C PRO A 73 -21.28 -32.02 18.67
N SER A 74 -20.83 -32.37 17.46
CA SER A 74 -20.70 -31.38 16.37
C SER A 74 -22.04 -30.90 15.83
N VAL A 75 -23.09 -31.74 15.90
CA VAL A 75 -24.47 -31.37 15.52
C VAL A 75 -25.05 -30.44 16.57
N ALA A 76 -24.84 -30.73 17.86
CA ALA A 76 -25.25 -29.85 18.95
C ALA A 76 -24.52 -28.49 18.88
N TYR A 77 -23.22 -28.49 18.57
CA TYR A 77 -22.45 -27.27 18.38
C TYR A 77 -22.98 -26.45 17.20
N ALA A 78 -23.20 -27.06 16.03
CA ALA A 78 -23.78 -26.40 14.86
C ALA A 78 -25.16 -25.79 15.16
N LEU A 79 -26.02 -26.50 15.90
CA LEU A 79 -27.32 -25.97 16.34
C LEU A 79 -27.22 -24.77 17.28
N ALA A 80 -26.14 -24.68 18.07
CA ALA A 80 -25.94 -23.54 18.96
C ALA A 80 -25.51 -22.27 18.19
N ILE A 81 -24.88 -22.40 17.02
CA ILE A 81 -24.28 -21.26 16.30
C ILE A 81 -25.02 -20.86 15.01
N PHE A 82 -25.60 -21.82 14.29
CA PHE A 82 -26.26 -21.54 13.00
C PHE A 82 -27.45 -20.58 13.10
N PRO A 83 -28.28 -20.58 14.16
CA PRO A 83 -29.37 -19.62 14.28
C PRO A 83 -28.90 -18.16 14.22
N GLN A 84 -27.83 -17.82 14.93
CA GLN A 84 -27.28 -16.46 14.94
C GLN A 84 -26.62 -16.09 13.60
N TRP A 85 -25.91 -17.02 12.95
CA TRP A 85 -25.42 -16.78 11.59
C TRP A 85 -26.54 -16.52 10.58
N ASN A 86 -27.63 -17.29 10.67
CA ASN A 86 -28.78 -17.13 9.79
C ASN A 86 -29.54 -15.82 10.06
N GLU A 87 -29.59 -15.34 11.31
CA GLU A 87 -30.14 -14.03 11.62
C GLU A 87 -29.36 -12.92 10.90
N TYR A 88 -28.03 -12.97 10.93
CA TYR A 88 -27.21 -11.99 10.21
C TYR A 88 -27.32 -12.12 8.68
N ASP A 89 -27.24 -13.32 8.12
CA ASP A 89 -27.36 -13.51 6.66
C ASP A 89 -28.76 -13.08 6.18
N LYS A 90 -29.83 -13.39 6.93
CA LYS A 90 -31.19 -12.90 6.62
C LYS A 90 -31.27 -11.38 6.61
N ALA A 91 -30.77 -10.72 7.65
CA ALA A 91 -30.77 -9.26 7.75
C ALA A 91 -29.98 -8.61 6.58
N ARG A 92 -28.86 -9.21 6.17
CA ARG A 92 -28.05 -8.76 5.03
C ARG A 92 -28.81 -8.90 3.70
N ILE A 93 -29.45 -10.05 3.46
CA ILE A 93 -30.22 -10.32 2.25
C ILE A 93 -31.40 -9.34 2.13
N GLU A 94 -32.20 -9.20 3.21
CA GLU A 94 -33.33 -8.28 3.25
C GLU A 94 -32.89 -6.83 3.03
N ALA A 95 -31.82 -6.39 3.70
CA ALA A 95 -31.30 -5.03 3.57
C ALA A 95 -30.83 -4.69 2.15
N ILE A 96 -30.17 -5.63 1.45
CA ILE A 96 -29.81 -5.45 0.04
C ILE A 96 -31.06 -5.35 -0.83
N GLY A 97 -32.06 -6.21 -0.61
CA GLY A 97 -33.33 -6.19 -1.34
C GLY A 97 -34.09 -4.86 -1.16
N GLU A 98 -34.05 -4.31 0.05
CA GLU A 98 -34.65 -3.02 0.43
C GLU A 98 -33.80 -1.81 -0.02
N LYS A 99 -32.57 -2.03 -0.50
CA LYS A 99 -31.55 -1.00 -0.75
C LYS A 99 -31.20 -0.16 0.49
N ASP A 100 -31.39 -0.74 1.68
CA ASP A 100 -30.95 -0.17 2.94
C ASP A 100 -29.49 -0.58 3.21
N TYR A 101 -28.57 0.18 2.62
CA TYR A 101 -27.14 -0.12 2.71
C TYR A 101 -26.58 0.08 4.13
N LEU A 102 -27.21 0.90 4.97
CA LEU A 102 -26.79 1.08 6.36
C LEU A 102 -27.10 -0.18 7.17
N LYS A 103 -28.34 -0.66 7.08
CA LYS A 103 -28.77 -1.92 7.72
C LYS A 103 -27.94 -3.12 7.21
N TYR A 104 -27.59 -3.14 5.93
CA TYR A 104 -26.67 -4.15 5.39
C TYR A 104 -25.30 -4.06 6.06
N ALA A 105 -24.75 -2.85 6.19
CA ALA A 105 -23.44 -2.66 6.82
C ALA A 105 -23.46 -3.09 8.29
N GLU A 106 -24.47 -2.71 9.06
CA GLU A 106 -24.66 -3.11 10.47
C GLU A 106 -24.71 -4.64 10.64
N ALA A 107 -25.54 -5.31 9.84
CA ALA A 107 -25.64 -6.77 9.87
C ALA A 107 -24.33 -7.44 9.44
N THR A 108 -23.60 -6.83 8.49
CA THR A 108 -22.31 -7.32 8.01
C THR A 108 -21.22 -7.22 9.08
N VAL A 109 -21.21 -6.16 9.90
CA VAL A 109 -20.29 -6.06 11.06
C VAL A 109 -20.51 -7.23 12.04
N GLY A 110 -21.77 -7.47 12.40
CA GLY A 110 -22.14 -8.58 13.28
C GLY A 110 -21.74 -9.92 12.70
N TRP A 111 -22.00 -10.14 11.41
CA TRP A 111 -21.64 -11.36 10.70
C TRP A 111 -20.13 -11.63 10.73
N TYR A 112 -19.28 -10.64 10.41
CA TYR A 112 -17.82 -10.85 10.42
C TYR A 112 -17.28 -11.10 11.82
N LYS A 113 -17.68 -10.30 12.82
CA LYS A 113 -17.23 -10.47 14.22
C LYS A 113 -17.60 -11.85 14.76
N TYR A 114 -18.86 -12.25 14.56
CA TYR A 114 -19.34 -13.55 15.02
C TYR A 114 -18.67 -14.70 14.28
N SER A 115 -18.52 -14.60 12.96
CA SER A 115 -17.85 -15.62 12.15
C SER A 115 -16.40 -15.80 12.55
N ASP A 116 -15.67 -14.71 12.73
CA ASP A 116 -14.26 -14.76 13.12
C ASP A 116 -14.07 -15.40 14.49
N GLN A 117 -14.88 -15.02 15.48
CA GLN A 117 -14.85 -15.60 16.83
C GLN A 117 -15.06 -17.13 16.81
N ILE A 118 -15.98 -17.62 15.98
CA ILE A 118 -16.30 -19.05 15.85
C ILE A 118 -15.21 -19.79 15.07
N ILE A 119 -14.76 -19.23 13.93
CA ILE A 119 -13.82 -19.90 13.03
C ILE A 119 -12.43 -19.97 13.66
N PHE A 120 -11.92 -18.87 14.21
CA PHE A 120 -10.57 -18.78 14.76
C PHE A 120 -10.36 -19.74 15.94
N ASN A 121 -11.36 -19.85 16.82
CA ASN A 121 -11.26 -20.69 18.03
C ASN A 121 -11.78 -22.13 17.83
N GLY A 122 -12.61 -22.36 16.81
CA GLY A 122 -13.43 -23.57 16.70
C GLY A 122 -12.82 -24.73 15.92
N GLY A 123 -11.87 -24.48 15.00
CA GLY A 123 -11.17 -25.50 14.20
C GLY A 123 -12.04 -26.36 13.25
N LEU A 124 -13.37 -26.24 13.33
CA LEU A 124 -14.35 -27.01 12.56
C LEU A 124 -14.87 -26.27 11.31
N PHE A 125 -14.65 -24.96 11.27
CA PHE A 125 -15.10 -24.09 10.20
C PHE A 125 -13.90 -23.43 9.52
N PHE A 126 -14.13 -22.97 8.29
CA PHE A 126 -13.11 -22.32 7.48
C PHE A 126 -13.61 -20.94 7.06
N TYR A 127 -12.68 -20.00 6.96
CA TYR A 127 -12.89 -18.72 6.29
C TYR A 127 -13.22 -18.91 4.80
N ASN A 128 -13.52 -17.80 4.11
CA ASN A 128 -13.74 -17.77 2.67
C ASN A 128 -12.69 -18.65 1.92
N PRO A 129 -13.12 -19.60 1.06
CA PRO A 129 -12.22 -20.51 0.36
C PRO A 129 -11.10 -19.82 -0.42
N LEU A 130 -11.32 -18.57 -0.86
CA LEU A 130 -10.32 -17.79 -1.59
C LEU A 130 -9.02 -17.57 -0.79
N TYR A 131 -9.06 -17.55 0.55
CA TYR A 131 -7.84 -17.47 1.37
C TYR A 131 -6.96 -18.73 1.29
N TYR A 132 -7.54 -19.89 0.95
CA TYR A 132 -6.88 -21.20 0.91
C TYR A 132 -6.36 -21.56 -0.49
N THR A 133 -6.48 -20.64 -1.46
CA THR A 133 -6.03 -20.86 -2.83
C THR A 133 -4.51 -20.70 -2.96
N PHE A 134 -3.95 -21.17 -4.08
CA PHE A 134 -2.54 -21.00 -4.45
C PHE A 134 -1.50 -21.56 -3.47
N GLY A 135 -1.87 -22.55 -2.64
CA GLY A 135 -0.94 -23.18 -1.69
C GLY A 135 -0.59 -22.30 -0.50
N ASN A 136 -1.48 -21.39 -0.10
CA ASN A 136 -1.26 -20.51 1.05
C ASN A 136 -1.22 -21.30 2.38
N SER A 137 -0.02 -21.58 2.89
CA SER A 137 0.19 -22.24 4.19
C SER A 137 -0.32 -21.44 5.39
N TYR A 138 -0.65 -20.17 5.18
CA TYR A 138 -1.04 -19.20 6.20
C TYR A 138 -2.50 -18.76 6.11
N ALA A 139 -3.29 -19.45 5.27
CA ALA A 139 -4.66 -19.11 4.93
C ALA A 139 -5.58 -18.87 6.14
N HIS A 140 -5.41 -19.62 7.23
CA HIS A 140 -6.23 -19.44 8.43
C HIS A 140 -5.97 -18.10 9.12
N ALA A 141 -4.69 -17.73 9.29
CA ALA A 141 -4.31 -16.43 9.85
C ALA A 141 -4.69 -15.27 8.91
N ASP A 142 -4.55 -15.46 7.60
CA ASP A 142 -4.94 -14.45 6.61
C ASP A 142 -6.46 -14.26 6.56
N GLY A 143 -7.23 -15.33 6.76
CA GLY A 143 -8.69 -15.26 6.90
C GLY A 143 -9.10 -14.51 8.16
N HIS A 144 -8.45 -14.77 9.31
CA HIS A 144 -8.65 -14.02 10.54
C HIS A 144 -8.36 -12.52 10.35
N PHE A 145 -7.21 -12.20 9.75
CA PHE A 145 -6.86 -10.82 9.42
C PHE A 145 -7.89 -10.20 8.45
N GLY A 146 -8.30 -10.91 7.40
CA GLY A 146 -9.23 -10.43 6.39
C GLY A 146 -10.64 -10.17 6.94
N TYR A 147 -11.13 -11.05 7.81
CA TYR A 147 -12.43 -10.89 8.47
C TYR A 147 -12.39 -9.74 9.49
N GLY A 148 -11.33 -9.63 10.29
CA GLY A 148 -11.13 -8.50 11.20
C GLY A 148 -11.02 -7.16 10.47
N TYR A 149 -10.26 -7.14 9.36
CA TYR A 149 -10.13 -5.97 8.48
C TYR A 149 -11.49 -5.55 7.93
N THR A 150 -12.23 -6.50 7.36
CA THR A 150 -13.53 -6.23 6.73
C THR A 150 -14.57 -5.83 7.77
N GLY A 151 -14.64 -6.52 8.90
CA GLY A 151 -15.55 -6.17 10.00
C GLY A 151 -15.28 -4.76 10.54
N SER A 152 -14.01 -4.37 10.71
CA SER A 152 -13.65 -3.01 11.17
C SER A 152 -13.97 -1.95 10.11
N ARG A 153 -13.76 -2.26 8.83
CA ARG A 153 -14.13 -1.38 7.70
C ARG A 153 -15.62 -1.10 7.66
N PHE A 154 -16.45 -2.14 7.76
CA PHE A 154 -17.91 -2.00 7.82
C PHE A 154 -18.38 -1.28 9.09
N ALA A 155 -17.71 -1.47 10.24
CA ALA A 155 -18.02 -0.72 11.45
C ALA A 155 -17.78 0.78 11.24
N GLY A 156 -16.68 1.14 10.60
CA GLY A 156 -16.43 2.54 10.22
C GLY A 156 -17.43 3.10 9.20
N TYR A 157 -18.03 2.27 8.35
CA TYR A 157 -19.10 2.72 7.44
C TYR A 157 -20.41 3.01 8.17
N VAL A 158 -20.71 2.25 9.22
CA VAL A 158 -21.89 2.47 10.08
C VAL A 158 -21.73 3.73 10.93
N GLU A 159 -20.53 3.97 11.46
CA GLU A 159 -20.23 5.13 12.30
C GLU A 159 -20.05 6.44 11.51
N GLY A 160 -19.80 6.35 10.20
CA GLY A 160 -19.49 7.48 9.34
C GLY A 160 -20.69 8.00 8.53
N ASP A 161 -20.52 9.19 7.94
CA ASP A 161 -21.55 9.85 7.12
C ASP A 161 -21.36 9.63 5.60
N SER A 162 -20.49 8.71 5.20
CA SER A 162 -20.22 8.46 3.78
C SER A 162 -21.43 7.84 3.08
N LYS A 163 -21.68 8.24 1.83
CA LYS A 163 -22.73 7.64 1.01
C LYS A 163 -22.41 6.17 0.71
N LEU A 164 -23.19 5.25 1.29
CA LEU A 164 -23.00 3.82 1.12
C LEU A 164 -23.55 3.31 -0.23
N SER A 165 -22.80 2.40 -0.85
CA SER A 165 -23.19 1.72 -2.09
C SER A 165 -22.47 0.37 -2.21
N ILE A 166 -22.90 -0.47 -3.14
CA ILE A 166 -22.28 -1.77 -3.41
C ILE A 166 -20.83 -1.57 -3.89
N GLU A 167 -20.58 -0.58 -4.74
CA GLU A 167 -19.25 -0.25 -5.26
C GLU A 167 -18.29 0.15 -4.13
N LEU A 168 -18.80 0.86 -3.11
CA LEU A 168 -18.04 1.20 -1.91
C LEU A 168 -17.74 -0.03 -1.05
N PHE A 169 -18.72 -0.92 -0.86
CA PHE A 169 -18.53 -2.16 -0.10
C PHE A 169 -17.51 -3.09 -0.76
N GLU A 170 -17.48 -3.13 -2.09
CA GLU A 170 -16.50 -3.90 -2.88
C GLU A 170 -15.17 -3.18 -3.13
N GLU A 171 -14.95 -2.01 -2.53
CA GLU A 171 -13.69 -1.25 -2.64
C GLU A 171 -13.31 -0.85 -4.08
N ARG A 172 -14.33 -0.51 -4.90
CA ARG A 172 -14.17 -0.17 -6.32
C ARG A 172 -13.98 1.32 -6.60
N THR A 173 -14.27 2.18 -5.64
CA THR A 173 -14.11 3.64 -5.82
C THR A 173 -12.67 4.02 -6.15
N ALA A 174 -12.48 5.20 -6.75
CA ALA A 174 -11.14 5.66 -7.14
C ALA A 174 -10.18 5.78 -5.96
N LEU A 175 -10.63 6.31 -4.81
CA LEU A 175 -9.82 6.42 -3.59
C LEU A 175 -9.48 5.05 -2.99
N GLN A 176 -10.43 4.11 -2.92
CA GLN A 176 -10.15 2.75 -2.42
C GLN A 176 -9.22 1.99 -3.37
N THR A 177 -9.36 2.19 -4.68
CA THR A 177 -8.43 1.63 -5.65
C THR A 177 -7.02 2.21 -5.48
N LEU A 178 -6.89 3.52 -5.25
CA LEU A 178 -5.61 4.14 -4.93
C LEU A 178 -5.02 3.61 -3.61
N GLN A 179 -5.84 3.41 -2.58
CA GLN A 179 -5.42 2.82 -1.30
C GLN A 179 -4.86 1.41 -1.52
N ARG A 180 -5.57 0.57 -2.28
CA ARG A 180 -5.13 -0.79 -2.63
C ARG A 180 -3.82 -0.78 -3.40
N LEU A 181 -3.67 0.14 -4.35
CA LEU A 181 -2.43 0.32 -5.10
C LEU A 181 -1.26 0.74 -4.20
N LEU A 182 -1.48 1.65 -3.26
CA LEU A 182 -0.49 2.08 -2.26
C LEU A 182 -0.10 0.96 -1.30
N ASN A 183 -1.02 0.06 -0.98
CA ASN A 183 -0.78 -1.16 -0.22
C ASN A 183 -0.12 -2.29 -1.03
N SER A 184 0.11 -2.09 -2.33
CA SER A 184 0.66 -3.10 -3.22
C SER A 184 1.86 -2.55 -3.99
N TYR A 185 1.82 -2.53 -5.32
CA TYR A 185 2.97 -2.24 -6.17
C TYR A 185 3.19 -0.76 -6.49
N LEU A 186 2.26 0.15 -6.21
CA LEU A 186 2.40 1.55 -6.62
C LEU A 186 3.62 2.25 -6.00
N PRO A 187 3.93 2.10 -4.69
CA PRO A 187 5.14 2.69 -4.13
C PRO A 187 6.41 2.22 -4.85
N ILE A 188 6.49 0.93 -5.21
CA ILE A 188 7.63 0.35 -5.94
C ILE A 188 7.76 0.99 -7.33
N VAL A 189 6.65 1.12 -8.08
CA VAL A 189 6.65 1.78 -9.40
C VAL A 189 7.13 3.24 -9.29
N LEU A 190 6.70 3.95 -8.26
CA LEU A 190 7.12 5.33 -7.99
C LEU A 190 8.61 5.41 -7.62
N PHE A 191 9.12 4.48 -6.81
CA PHE A 191 10.54 4.42 -6.44
C PHE A 191 11.44 4.12 -7.64
N ILE A 192 11.05 3.16 -8.47
CA ILE A 192 11.74 2.87 -9.73
C ILE A 192 11.77 4.13 -10.61
N SER A 193 10.64 4.82 -10.75
CA SER A 193 10.56 6.07 -11.52
C SER A 193 11.49 7.15 -10.96
N CYS A 194 11.53 7.32 -9.63
CA CYS A 194 12.44 8.24 -8.94
C CYS A 194 13.92 7.92 -9.21
N ILE A 195 14.31 6.64 -9.17
CA ILE A 195 15.67 6.20 -9.52
C ILE A 195 15.97 6.56 -10.97
N PHE A 196 15.07 6.25 -11.91
CA PHE A 196 15.27 6.61 -13.32
C PHE A 196 15.40 8.12 -13.51
N PHE A 197 14.63 8.94 -12.81
CA PHE A 197 14.74 10.41 -12.88
C PHE A 197 16.06 10.95 -12.31
N SER A 198 16.64 10.27 -11.33
CA SER A 198 17.83 10.74 -10.61
C SER A 198 19.15 10.19 -11.18
N VAL A 199 19.16 9.01 -11.79
CA VAL A 199 20.41 8.27 -12.10
C VAL A 199 21.42 9.01 -12.99
N ASP A 200 20.94 9.84 -13.91
CA ASP A 200 21.78 10.54 -14.89
C ASP A 200 22.01 12.02 -14.54
N ILE A 201 21.44 12.50 -13.43
CA ILE A 201 21.42 13.93 -13.11
C ILE A 201 22.83 14.48 -12.86
N VAL A 202 23.73 13.66 -12.31
CA VAL A 202 25.14 14.02 -12.04
C VAL A 202 26.05 13.64 -13.21
N LEU A 203 25.72 12.59 -13.97
CA LEU A 203 26.60 12.06 -15.01
C LEU A 203 26.51 12.81 -16.34
N LYS A 204 25.36 13.43 -16.65
CA LYS A 204 25.18 14.34 -17.80
C LYS A 204 26.18 15.49 -17.78
N ASP A 205 26.40 16.05 -16.61
CA ASP A 205 27.27 17.18 -16.36
C ASP A 205 28.74 16.90 -16.69
N ARG A 206 29.17 15.66 -16.48
CA ARG A 206 30.51 15.21 -16.84
C ARG A 206 30.71 15.07 -18.34
N ARG A 207 29.64 14.80 -19.10
CA ARG A 207 29.69 14.71 -20.57
C ARG A 207 29.79 16.10 -21.21
N TYR A 208 29.28 17.14 -20.56
CA TYR A 208 29.27 18.53 -21.07
C TYR A 208 29.82 19.55 -20.06
N PRO A 209 31.10 19.45 -19.68
CA PRO A 209 31.69 20.26 -18.62
C PRO A 209 31.72 21.77 -18.91
N SER A 210 31.73 22.17 -20.19
CA SER A 210 31.73 23.57 -20.61
C SER A 210 30.47 24.34 -20.19
N LEU A 211 29.32 23.66 -20.10
CA LEU A 211 28.04 24.27 -19.70
C LEU A 211 28.02 24.69 -18.22
N LEU A 212 28.81 24.02 -17.37
CA LEU A 212 28.80 24.22 -15.92
C LEU A 212 29.85 25.22 -15.43
N LYS A 213 30.88 25.50 -16.24
CA LYS A 213 31.92 26.49 -15.93
C LYS A 213 31.39 27.92 -15.91
N GLY A 214 30.22 28.17 -16.52
CA GLY A 214 29.59 29.50 -16.55
C GLY A 214 28.89 29.91 -15.24
N PHE A 215 28.70 29.02 -14.27
CA PHE A 215 28.00 29.31 -13.03
C PHE A 215 28.97 29.40 -11.82
N PRO A 216 29.10 30.57 -11.14
CA PRO A 216 29.94 30.73 -9.96
C PRO A 216 29.23 30.16 -8.71
N ILE A 217 28.99 28.85 -8.70
CA ILE A 217 28.31 28.14 -7.61
C ILE A 217 29.21 27.00 -7.14
N ALA A 218 29.32 26.81 -5.82
CA ALA A 218 30.06 25.69 -5.23
C ALA A 218 29.46 24.35 -5.66
N ASP A 219 30.31 23.35 -5.90
CA ASP A 219 29.89 22.08 -6.50
C ASP A 219 28.88 21.30 -5.63
N TRP A 220 28.99 21.38 -4.30
CA TRP A 220 27.99 20.79 -3.40
C TRP A 220 26.60 21.44 -3.56
N LYS A 221 26.54 22.76 -3.78
CA LYS A 221 25.27 23.49 -3.99
C LYS A 221 24.63 23.10 -5.33
N LYS A 222 25.45 22.77 -6.34
CA LYS A 222 24.96 22.24 -7.62
C LYS A 222 24.34 20.86 -7.43
N LEU A 223 25.03 19.97 -6.72
CA LEU A 223 24.53 18.62 -6.38
C LEU A 223 23.20 18.68 -5.61
N LEU A 224 23.11 19.55 -4.60
CA LEU A 224 21.86 19.73 -3.86
C LEU A 224 20.74 20.21 -4.78
N MET A 225 21.00 21.18 -5.65
CA MET A 225 19.97 21.71 -6.55
C MET A 225 19.48 20.65 -7.54
N LYS A 226 20.37 19.78 -8.00
CA LYS A 226 19.99 18.60 -8.79
C LYS A 226 19.10 17.66 -7.99
N GLY A 227 19.45 17.35 -6.74
CA GLY A 227 18.60 16.57 -5.84
C GLY A 227 17.19 17.16 -5.71
N VAL A 228 17.08 18.48 -5.53
CA VAL A 228 15.79 19.18 -5.48
C VAL A 228 15.00 19.05 -6.79
N VAL A 229 15.65 19.21 -7.95
CA VAL A 229 15.00 19.03 -9.26
C VAL A 229 14.52 17.59 -9.45
N ALA A 230 15.34 16.60 -9.09
CA ALA A 230 14.94 15.19 -9.15
C ALA A 230 13.78 14.87 -8.19
N PHE A 231 13.77 15.47 -7.01
CA PHE A 231 12.69 15.33 -6.04
C PHE A 231 11.38 15.90 -6.59
N ILE A 232 11.38 17.15 -7.07
CA ILE A 232 10.19 17.78 -7.68
C ILE A 232 9.71 16.98 -8.90
N GLY A 233 10.64 16.53 -9.75
CA GLY A 233 10.30 15.65 -10.88
C GLY A 233 9.65 14.34 -10.43
N SER A 234 10.16 13.73 -9.36
CA SER A 234 9.58 12.50 -8.81
C SER A 234 8.18 12.75 -8.23
N ILE A 235 7.94 13.88 -7.55
CA ILE A 235 6.59 14.26 -7.10
C ILE A 235 5.65 14.50 -8.28
N LEU A 236 6.13 15.07 -9.39
CA LEU A 236 5.30 15.27 -10.58
C LEU A 236 4.94 13.97 -11.32
N SER A 237 5.51 12.83 -10.92
CA SER A 237 5.09 11.51 -11.43
C SER A 237 3.66 11.13 -11.05
N PHE A 238 3.07 11.79 -10.05
CA PHE A 238 1.64 11.62 -9.73
C PHE A 238 0.72 12.23 -10.81
N VAL A 239 1.18 13.21 -11.59
CA VAL A 239 0.35 13.87 -12.62
C VAL A 239 -0.18 12.88 -13.68
N PRO A 240 0.65 12.03 -14.34
CA PRO A 240 0.11 11.02 -15.25
C PRO A 240 -0.80 9.99 -14.56
N LEU A 241 -0.58 9.69 -13.27
CA LEU A 241 -1.44 8.78 -12.51
C LEU A 241 -2.83 9.39 -12.25
N CYS A 242 -2.95 10.72 -12.15
CA CYS A 242 -4.24 11.40 -12.02
C CYS A 242 -5.19 11.08 -13.18
N VAL A 243 -4.67 10.79 -14.38
CA VAL A 243 -5.52 10.39 -15.52
C VAL A 243 -6.22 9.07 -15.23
N GLY A 244 -5.49 8.07 -14.73
CA GLY A 244 -6.09 6.79 -14.33
C GLY A 244 -7.09 6.95 -13.19
N PHE A 245 -6.79 7.79 -12.20
CA PHE A 245 -7.70 8.11 -11.10
C PHE A 245 -9.02 8.73 -11.60
N ILE A 246 -8.96 9.67 -12.55
CA ILE A 246 -10.15 10.29 -13.14
C ILE A 246 -10.97 9.25 -13.91
N ILE A 247 -10.34 8.38 -14.70
CA ILE A 247 -11.05 7.33 -15.45
C ILE A 247 -11.82 6.40 -14.50
N ILE A 248 -11.18 5.97 -13.40
CA ILE A 248 -11.82 5.09 -12.41
C ILE A 248 -12.94 5.83 -11.67
N GLY A 249 -12.72 7.10 -11.28
CA GLY A 249 -13.73 7.92 -10.61
C GLY A 249 -14.99 8.14 -11.45
N LEU A 250 -14.85 8.24 -12.78
CA LEU A 250 -15.99 8.32 -13.70
C LEU A 250 -16.72 6.98 -13.86
N GLN A 251 -16.08 5.84 -13.57
CA GLN A 251 -16.68 4.51 -13.70
C GLN A 251 -17.37 4.05 -12.41
N ASN A 252 -16.72 4.23 -11.26
CA ASN A 252 -17.10 3.60 -9.98
C ASN A 252 -17.22 4.61 -8.82
N ASP A 253 -17.38 5.91 -9.13
CA ASP A 253 -17.32 7.03 -8.18
C ASP A 253 -15.91 7.29 -7.62
N PHE A 254 -15.67 8.53 -7.17
CA PHE A 254 -14.40 8.96 -6.61
C PHE A 254 -14.18 8.46 -5.18
N GLY A 255 -15.27 8.26 -4.43
CA GLY A 255 -15.23 7.96 -3.00
C GLY A 255 -15.02 9.21 -2.13
N ASP A 256 -14.90 9.02 -0.82
CA ASP A 256 -14.73 10.10 0.17
C ASP A 256 -13.42 9.95 0.96
N PHE A 257 -12.80 11.08 1.31
CA PHE A 257 -11.64 11.14 2.22
C PHE A 257 -12.01 10.82 3.67
N SER A 258 -13.30 10.88 4.03
CA SER A 258 -13.81 10.47 5.34
C SER A 258 -13.86 8.94 5.50
N LEU A 259 -13.75 8.16 4.41
CA LEU A 259 -13.88 6.71 4.44
C LEU A 259 -12.92 6.06 5.46
N PRO A 260 -13.38 5.07 6.23
CA PRO A 260 -12.55 4.33 7.16
C PRO A 260 -11.53 3.46 6.43
N VAL A 261 -10.29 3.53 6.87
CA VAL A 261 -9.20 2.63 6.52
C VAL A 261 -8.80 1.89 7.79
N PRO A 262 -9.02 0.57 7.87
CA PRO A 262 -8.59 -0.22 9.02
C PRO A 262 -7.07 -0.26 9.14
N ILE A 263 -6.59 -0.13 10.37
CA ILE A 263 -5.19 -0.25 10.78
C ILE A 263 -5.10 -1.35 11.81
N TYR A 264 -4.21 -2.30 11.54
CA TYR A 264 -3.93 -3.38 12.46
C TYR A 264 -2.91 -2.98 13.53
N SER A 265 -3.25 -3.24 14.80
CA SER A 265 -2.34 -3.14 15.94
C SER A 265 -1.97 -4.54 16.42
N TYR A 266 -0.69 -4.90 16.34
CA TYR A 266 -0.21 -6.21 16.81
C TYR A 266 -0.30 -6.35 18.33
N ILE A 267 -0.08 -5.25 19.09
CA ILE A 267 -0.09 -5.29 20.56
C ILE A 267 -1.51 -5.56 21.09
N GLU A 268 -2.50 -4.96 20.46
CA GLU A 268 -3.89 -5.06 20.88
C GLU A 268 -4.65 -6.17 20.14
N GLU A 269 -4.01 -6.81 19.15
CA GLU A 269 -4.59 -7.79 18.23
C GLU A 269 -5.95 -7.34 17.65
N THR A 270 -6.10 -6.04 17.43
CA THR A 270 -7.36 -5.43 17.00
C THR A 270 -7.15 -4.43 15.86
N PHE A 271 -8.24 -4.12 15.18
CA PHE A 271 -8.28 -3.12 14.13
C PHE A 271 -8.86 -1.81 14.64
N SER A 272 -8.13 -0.74 14.43
CA SER A 272 -8.61 0.64 14.59
C SER A 272 -8.88 1.26 13.22
N ASN A 273 -9.64 2.36 13.14
CA ASN A 273 -9.90 3.04 11.88
C ASN A 273 -9.20 4.41 11.83
N MET A 274 -8.63 4.75 10.67
CA MET A 274 -8.29 6.12 10.32
C MET A 274 -9.05 6.57 9.09
N THR A 275 -9.17 7.88 8.91
CA THR A 275 -9.75 8.42 7.69
C THR A 275 -8.83 8.19 6.49
N MET A 276 -9.43 7.96 5.32
CA MET A 276 -8.74 7.82 4.03
C MET A 276 -7.83 9.01 3.75
N GLY A 277 -8.26 10.24 4.05
CA GLY A 277 -7.43 11.43 3.92
C GLY A 277 -6.14 11.37 4.74
N THR A 278 -6.22 10.89 5.98
CA THR A 278 -5.04 10.69 6.84
C THR A 278 -4.12 9.61 6.28
N PHE A 279 -4.68 8.49 5.81
CA PHE A 279 -3.93 7.42 5.17
C PHE A 279 -3.17 7.93 3.93
N MET A 280 -3.84 8.69 3.06
CA MET A 280 -3.26 9.26 1.84
C MET A 280 -2.13 10.25 2.17
N LEU A 281 -2.34 11.13 3.16
CA LEU A 281 -1.32 12.08 3.59
C LEU A 281 -0.08 11.37 4.16
N LYS A 282 -0.26 10.37 5.02
CA LYS A 282 0.84 9.55 5.56
C LYS A 282 1.62 8.86 4.43
N ASN A 283 0.93 8.31 3.44
CA ASN A 283 1.57 7.70 2.28
C ASN A 283 2.38 8.72 1.47
N ALA A 284 1.80 9.88 1.16
CA ALA A 284 2.49 10.93 0.40
C ALA A 284 3.76 11.42 1.10
N LEU A 285 3.69 11.64 2.42
CA LEU A 285 4.85 12.03 3.23
C LEU A 285 5.92 10.93 3.23
N PHE A 286 5.54 9.68 3.42
CA PHE A 286 6.50 8.59 3.55
C PHE A 286 7.14 8.22 2.21
N ILE A 287 6.38 8.24 1.11
CA ILE A 287 6.93 8.14 -0.26
C ILE A 287 7.90 9.29 -0.53
N SER A 288 7.61 10.50 -0.06
CA SER A 288 8.53 11.64 -0.22
C SER A 288 9.86 11.42 0.51
N VAL A 289 9.83 10.87 1.72
CA VAL A 289 11.06 10.49 2.45
C VAL A 289 11.85 9.43 1.68
N TRP A 290 11.18 8.42 1.14
CA TRP A 290 11.81 7.41 0.29
C TRP A 290 12.40 7.98 -1.01
N PHE A 291 11.73 8.93 -1.66
CA PHE A 291 12.30 9.64 -2.80
C PHE A 291 13.61 10.33 -2.43
N LEU A 292 13.64 11.04 -1.30
CA LEU A 292 14.86 11.68 -0.82
C LEU A 292 15.96 10.64 -0.54
N PHE A 293 15.61 9.49 0.04
CA PHE A 293 16.55 8.40 0.28
C PHE A 293 17.18 7.87 -1.01
N PHE A 294 16.37 7.53 -2.02
CA PHE A 294 16.89 7.05 -3.31
C PHE A 294 17.73 8.10 -4.03
N ILE A 295 17.30 9.37 -4.02
CA ILE A 295 18.09 10.48 -4.58
C ILE A 295 19.43 10.60 -3.85
N ALA A 296 19.45 10.50 -2.52
CA ALA A 296 20.69 10.56 -1.72
C ALA A 296 21.64 9.41 -2.06
N ILE A 297 21.13 8.17 -2.21
CA ILE A 297 21.91 7.02 -2.69
C ILE A 297 22.53 7.32 -4.05
N VAL A 298 21.72 7.75 -5.01
CA VAL A 298 22.17 8.01 -6.39
C VAL A 298 23.22 9.11 -6.45
N LEU A 299 23.02 10.21 -5.70
CA LEU A 299 23.99 11.30 -5.62
C LEU A 299 25.31 10.82 -5.02
N PHE A 300 25.26 10.06 -3.93
CA PHE A 300 26.44 9.50 -3.27
C PHE A 300 27.22 8.56 -4.21
N LEU A 301 26.54 7.60 -4.84
CA LEU A 301 27.17 6.66 -5.77
C LEU A 301 27.74 7.34 -7.02
N SER A 302 27.06 8.37 -7.55
CA SER A 302 27.53 9.15 -8.70
C SER A 302 28.88 9.83 -8.44
N ILE A 303 29.13 10.20 -7.18
CA ILE A 303 30.40 10.79 -6.75
C ILE A 303 31.50 9.73 -6.75
N ILE A 304 31.22 8.53 -6.23
CA ILE A 304 32.20 7.46 -6.00
C ILE A 304 32.51 6.68 -7.28
N VAL A 305 31.51 6.02 -7.87
CA VAL A 305 31.72 4.97 -8.89
C VAL A 305 31.74 5.55 -10.31
N LYS A 306 31.18 6.75 -10.49
CA LYS A 306 31.15 7.48 -11.78
C LYS A 306 30.52 6.70 -12.95
N ALA A 307 29.73 5.66 -12.67
CA ALA A 307 29.10 4.82 -13.69
C ALA A 307 27.56 4.82 -13.51
N GLU A 308 26.85 5.15 -14.59
CA GLU A 308 25.39 5.26 -14.61
C GLU A 308 24.70 3.93 -14.27
N PHE A 309 25.19 2.86 -14.89
CA PHE A 309 24.66 1.51 -14.68
C PHE A 309 24.84 1.02 -13.25
N VAL A 310 25.94 1.36 -12.57
CA VAL A 310 26.15 0.94 -11.18
C VAL A 310 25.20 1.68 -10.25
N ASN A 311 25.01 2.99 -10.45
CA ASN A 311 24.03 3.76 -9.69
C ASN A 311 22.63 3.16 -9.83
N LEU A 312 22.22 2.85 -11.07
CA LEU A 312 20.92 2.23 -11.34
C LEU A 312 20.80 0.88 -10.62
N PHE A 313 21.78 0.00 -10.82
CA PHE A 313 21.75 -1.36 -10.31
C PHE A 313 21.70 -1.40 -8.78
N VAL A 314 22.55 -0.64 -8.10
CA VAL A 314 22.58 -0.60 -6.63
C VAL A 314 21.29 -0.02 -6.06
N SER A 315 20.74 1.05 -6.65
CA SER A 315 19.47 1.61 -6.20
C SER A 315 18.29 0.66 -6.40
N LEU A 316 18.26 -0.11 -7.49
CA LEU A 316 17.24 -1.14 -7.71
C LEU A 316 17.41 -2.32 -6.74
N LEU A 317 18.65 -2.71 -6.42
CA LEU A 317 18.93 -3.74 -5.42
C LEU A 317 18.37 -3.35 -4.06
N VAL A 318 18.47 -2.08 -3.65
CA VAL A 318 17.88 -1.60 -2.39
C VAL A 318 16.36 -1.79 -2.34
N ILE A 319 15.64 -1.63 -3.46
CA ILE A 319 14.20 -1.92 -3.52
C ILE A 319 13.94 -3.42 -3.34
N ALA A 320 14.74 -4.27 -4.00
CA ALA A 320 14.58 -5.72 -3.98
C ALA A 320 15.19 -6.39 -2.73
N ALA A 321 15.96 -5.67 -1.92
CA ALA A 321 16.73 -6.22 -0.81
C ALA A 321 15.84 -6.90 0.23
N GLU A 322 14.60 -6.42 0.41
CA GLU A 322 13.64 -7.04 1.31
C GLU A 322 13.38 -8.51 0.96
N TRP A 323 13.33 -8.86 -0.33
CA TRP A 323 13.05 -10.23 -0.76
C TRP A 323 14.15 -11.22 -0.38
N ILE A 324 15.34 -10.75 -0.01
CA ILE A 324 16.46 -11.61 0.38
C ILE A 324 16.28 -12.16 1.79
N TYR A 325 15.62 -11.41 2.67
CA TYR A 325 15.44 -11.78 4.08
C TYR A 325 13.98 -11.88 4.51
N PHE A 326 13.03 -11.63 3.61
CA PHE A 326 11.61 -11.74 3.89
C PHE A 326 11.23 -13.19 4.22
N GLU A 327 10.86 -13.41 5.47
CA GLU A 327 10.20 -14.61 5.94
C GLU A 327 9.05 -14.19 6.87
N ARG A 328 7.94 -14.94 6.87
CA ARG A 328 6.83 -14.66 7.79
C ARG A 328 7.29 -14.90 9.23
N VAL A 329 6.80 -14.12 10.18
CA VAL A 329 7.18 -14.24 11.62
C VAL A 329 8.64 -13.86 11.90
N MET A 330 9.39 -13.37 10.92
CA MET A 330 10.82 -13.06 11.08
C MET A 330 11.11 -11.98 12.14
N GLY A 331 10.12 -11.14 12.45
CA GLY A 331 10.21 -10.12 13.49
C GLY A 331 10.27 -10.65 14.92
N ALA A 332 9.88 -11.93 15.13
CA ALA A 332 10.07 -12.60 16.41
C ALA A 332 11.52 -13.03 16.66
N TYR A 333 12.29 -13.23 15.58
CA TYR A 333 13.66 -13.77 15.64
C TYR A 333 14.75 -12.73 15.40
N THR A 334 14.42 -11.64 14.70
CA THR A 334 15.41 -10.64 14.28
C THR A 334 14.84 -9.23 14.33
N ASP A 335 15.74 -8.26 14.55
CA ASP A 335 15.42 -6.84 14.60
C ASP A 335 15.21 -6.23 13.20
N ILE A 336 14.35 -6.83 12.39
CA ILE A 336 14.01 -6.38 11.03
C ILE A 336 13.52 -4.93 10.98
N GLN A 337 12.99 -4.42 12.10
CA GLN A 337 12.57 -3.03 12.23
C GLN A 337 13.74 -2.06 12.06
N LEU A 338 14.99 -2.48 12.26
CA LEU A 338 16.15 -1.61 12.07
C LEU A 338 16.57 -1.47 10.60
N TYR A 339 16.06 -2.33 9.71
CA TYR A 339 16.44 -2.32 8.31
C TYR A 339 15.55 -1.34 7.53
N PRO A 340 16.12 -0.33 6.83
CA PRO A 340 15.32 0.63 6.06
C PRO A 340 14.49 -0.08 4.98
N THR A 341 15.00 -1.20 4.44
CA THR A 341 14.35 -1.98 3.38
C THR A 341 13.05 -2.67 3.82
N SER A 342 12.85 -2.88 5.14
CA SER A 342 11.60 -3.43 5.68
C SER A 342 10.42 -2.45 5.54
N TYR A 343 10.72 -1.20 5.20
CA TYR A 343 9.73 -0.12 5.06
C TYR A 343 9.43 0.26 3.60
N VAL A 344 9.91 -0.50 2.62
CA VAL A 344 9.70 -0.21 1.18
C VAL A 344 8.22 -0.27 0.81
N GLN A 345 7.44 -1.17 1.41
CA GLN A 345 6.00 -1.28 1.14
C GLN A 345 5.20 -0.32 2.04
N VAL A 346 5.30 0.96 1.71
CA VAL A 346 4.78 2.11 2.46
C VAL A 346 3.33 1.93 2.96
N GLY A 347 2.39 1.58 2.09
CA GLY A 347 0.98 1.44 2.48
C GLY A 347 0.76 0.33 3.49
N GLN A 348 1.46 -0.80 3.33
CA GLN A 348 1.38 -1.94 4.25
C GLN A 348 1.97 -1.64 5.63
N VAL A 349 2.99 -0.78 5.69
CA VAL A 349 3.52 -0.28 6.97
C VAL A 349 2.49 0.62 7.66
N ILE A 350 1.84 1.51 6.92
CA ILE A 350 0.87 2.45 7.48
C ILE A 350 -0.40 1.74 7.96
N SER A 351 -0.89 0.75 7.21
CA SER A 351 -2.06 -0.06 7.56
C SER A 351 -1.78 -1.11 8.64
N GLY A 352 -0.52 -1.27 9.07
CA GLY A 352 -0.14 -2.27 10.07
C GLY A 352 -0.08 -3.71 9.52
N TYR A 353 -0.35 -3.92 8.23
CA TYR A 353 -0.20 -5.24 7.60
C TYR A 353 1.22 -5.80 7.75
N ARG A 354 2.25 -4.94 7.73
CA ARG A 354 3.62 -5.39 8.01
C ARG A 354 3.85 -5.82 9.46
N ASN A 355 3.16 -5.22 10.43
CA ASN A 355 3.22 -5.70 11.81
C ASN A 355 2.64 -7.12 11.91
N PHE A 356 1.54 -7.38 11.20
CA PHE A 356 0.91 -8.70 11.15
C PHE A 356 1.82 -9.75 10.48
N VAL A 357 2.29 -9.48 9.25
CA VAL A 357 3.08 -10.47 8.49
C VAL A 357 4.40 -10.82 9.16
N TYR A 358 5.07 -9.83 9.74
CA TYR A 358 6.35 -10.06 10.39
C TYR A 358 6.24 -10.38 11.88
N GLU A 359 5.04 -10.28 12.48
CA GLU A 359 4.81 -10.42 13.93
C GLU A 359 5.73 -9.52 14.77
N SER A 360 5.86 -8.25 14.37
CA SER A 360 6.67 -7.26 15.09
C SER A 360 5.85 -6.02 15.43
N PRO A 361 5.76 -5.62 16.71
CA PRO A 361 5.05 -4.41 17.11
C PRO A 361 5.82 -3.12 16.75
N TYR A 362 7.10 -3.23 16.37
CA TYR A 362 7.98 -2.08 16.17
C TYR A 362 8.05 -1.61 14.71
N LEU A 363 7.47 -2.36 13.76
CA LEU A 363 7.42 -2.04 12.32
C LEU A 363 6.34 -0.99 11.98
N THR A 364 6.37 0.15 12.67
CA THR A 364 5.38 1.20 12.54
C THR A 364 5.77 2.28 11.53
N TYR A 365 4.79 3.10 11.13
CA TYR A 365 4.99 4.31 10.33
C TYR A 365 6.03 5.27 10.95
N GLN A 366 5.99 5.48 12.28
CA GLN A 366 6.94 6.38 12.94
C GLN A 366 8.37 5.83 12.88
N SER A 367 8.55 4.55 13.18
CA SER A 367 9.85 3.88 13.09
C SER A 367 10.41 3.98 11.67
N GLY A 368 9.57 3.74 10.66
CA GLY A 368 9.95 3.84 9.26
C GLY A 368 10.42 5.24 8.84
N LEU A 369 9.71 6.29 9.27
CA LEU A 369 10.14 7.67 9.02
C LEU A 369 11.49 7.98 9.68
N ILE A 370 11.68 7.55 10.94
CA ILE A 370 12.92 7.79 11.68
C ILE A 370 14.09 7.08 11.01
N ILE A 371 13.92 5.81 10.64
CA ILE A 371 15.01 4.97 10.12
C ILE A 371 15.38 5.39 8.70
N VAL A 372 14.42 5.45 7.78
CA VAL A 372 14.68 5.86 6.39
C VAL A 372 15.16 7.33 6.36
N GLY A 373 14.58 8.19 7.19
CA GLY A 373 15.01 9.58 7.33
C GLY A 373 16.45 9.69 7.85
N SER A 374 16.82 8.93 8.88
CA SER A 374 18.18 8.92 9.43
C SER A 374 19.19 8.40 8.41
N CYS A 375 18.88 7.30 7.70
CA CYS A 375 19.73 6.80 6.63
C CYS A 375 19.91 7.84 5.50
N THR A 376 18.85 8.58 5.15
CA THR A 376 18.91 9.68 4.18
C THR A 376 19.85 10.78 4.65
N LEU A 377 19.73 11.22 5.91
CA LEU A 377 20.59 12.26 6.49
C LEU A 377 22.06 11.83 6.51
N ILE A 378 22.34 10.58 6.93
CA ILE A 378 23.68 10.02 6.93
C ILE A 378 24.27 10.03 5.51
N LEU A 379 23.54 9.57 4.50
CA LEU A 379 23.99 9.59 3.11
C LEU A 379 24.24 11.01 2.58
N MET A 380 23.40 11.97 2.97
CA MET A 380 23.60 13.38 2.60
C MET A 380 24.85 13.96 3.25
N ILE A 381 25.13 13.66 4.53
CA ILE A 381 26.36 14.06 5.21
C ILE A 381 27.58 13.43 4.54
N LEU A 382 27.54 12.14 4.24
CA LEU A 382 28.62 11.44 3.52
C LEU A 382 28.87 12.04 2.14
N THR A 383 27.80 12.33 1.39
CA THR A 383 27.86 13.02 0.09
C THR A 383 28.56 14.38 0.22
N TRP A 384 28.21 15.15 1.26
CA TRP A 384 28.83 16.44 1.53
C TRP A 384 30.32 16.32 1.88
N ILE A 385 30.69 15.40 2.78
CA ILE A 385 32.08 15.12 3.17
C ILE A 385 32.90 14.73 1.93
N VAL A 386 32.46 13.74 1.16
CA VAL A 386 33.19 13.24 0.00
C VAL A 386 33.32 14.34 -1.07
N SER A 387 32.29 15.18 -1.25
CA SER A 387 32.35 16.32 -2.17
C SER A 387 33.36 17.40 -1.75
N HIS A 388 33.73 17.49 -0.47
CA HIS A 388 34.69 18.47 0.05
C HIS A 388 36.12 17.94 0.09
N PHE A 389 36.32 16.68 0.51
CA PHE A 389 37.64 16.10 0.76
C PHE A 389 38.30 15.53 -0.50
N ASN A 390 37.55 14.79 -1.32
CA ASN A 390 38.03 14.56 -2.67
C ASN A 390 37.96 15.92 -3.36
N ARG A 391 39.02 16.36 -4.02
CA ARG A 391 38.97 17.50 -4.96
C ARG A 391 38.00 17.13 -6.07
N PHE A 392 36.70 17.17 -5.78
CA PHE A 392 35.62 16.83 -6.66
C PHE A 392 35.56 17.95 -7.66
N LYS A 393 36.41 17.87 -8.67
CA LYS A 393 36.13 18.59 -9.89
C LYS A 393 34.96 17.83 -10.49
N LEU A 394 33.79 18.46 -10.49
CA LEU A 394 32.63 18.04 -11.29
C LEU A 394 33.02 17.83 -12.77
N ILE A 395 34.22 18.33 -13.14
CA ILE A 395 34.88 18.35 -14.43
C ILE A 395 36.34 17.87 -14.24
N ALA A 396 36.61 16.59 -14.46
CA ALA A 396 37.94 16.16 -14.87
C ALA A 396 37.93 16.05 -16.39
#